data_AF-A0A367UGP9-F1
#
_entry.id   AF-A0A367UGP9-F1
#
_cell.length_a   1.000
_cell.length_b   1.000
_cell.length_c   1.000
_cell.angle_alpha   90.00
_cell.angle_beta   90.00
_cell.angle_gamma   90.00
#
_symmetry.space_group_name_H-M   'P 1'
#
loop_
_entity.id
_entity.type
_entity.pdbx_description
1 polymer ?
#
loop_
_entity_poly.entity_id
_entity_poly.type
_entity_poly.pdbx_seq_one_letter_code
_entity_poly.pdbx_strand_id
1 'polypeptide(L)'
;MHCDACQADLRHAPHLKRDSRAVELQKRLEGALENKLFWDVPVRTSLDFFDLIHDCTRALGTRYERNKAFRTAICELAGGSPDWIFPTEYYPQMETMECLYRHQLMAFAARILANWPWTFIACATRADFSTGYIFRDWKPTSSEFRRVAETFLAYKT
;
A
#
# COMPACT_ATOMS: atom_id res chain seq x y z
N MET A 1 -28.01 -11.29 -5.46
CA MET A 1 -27.09 -10.25 -5.98
C MET A 1 -25.96 -11.00 -6.67
N HIS A 2 -25.67 -10.72 -7.94
CA HIS A 2 -24.69 -11.48 -8.74
C HIS A 2 -23.50 -10.59 -9.08
N CYS A 3 -22.31 -11.18 -9.26
CA CYS A 3 -21.12 -10.47 -9.72
C CYS A 3 -21.25 -10.10 -11.20
N ASP A 4 -21.04 -8.84 -11.58
CA ASP A 4 -21.18 -8.43 -12.99
C ASP A 4 -20.12 -9.07 -13.90
N ALA A 5 -18.94 -9.40 -13.37
CA ALA A 5 -17.84 -9.97 -14.15
C ALA A 5 -18.00 -11.47 -14.42
N CYS A 6 -18.46 -12.25 -13.43
CA CYS A 6 -18.52 -13.72 -13.54
C CYS A 6 -19.90 -14.32 -13.28
N GLN A 7 -20.91 -13.49 -13.02
CA GLN A 7 -22.30 -13.87 -12.74
C GLN A 7 -22.50 -14.79 -11.52
N ALA A 8 -21.45 -15.03 -10.74
CA ALA A 8 -21.54 -15.82 -9.51
C ALA A 8 -22.46 -15.14 -8.48
N ASP A 9 -23.24 -15.95 -7.77
CA ASP A 9 -24.09 -15.48 -6.68
C ASP A 9 -23.23 -15.02 -5.50
N LEU A 10 -23.31 -13.72 -5.17
CA LEU A 10 -22.51 -13.11 -4.11
C LEU A 10 -22.84 -13.65 -2.72
N ARG A 11 -24.00 -14.31 -2.55
CA ARG A 11 -24.35 -14.98 -1.29
C ARG A 11 -23.47 -16.20 -0.99
N HIS A 12 -22.89 -16.80 -2.04
CA HIS A 12 -21.99 -17.94 -1.92
C HIS A 12 -20.51 -17.51 -1.94
N ALA A 13 -20.23 -16.20 -1.96
CA ALA A 13 -18.86 -15.72 -1.90
C ALA A 13 -18.23 -16.10 -0.55
N PRO A 14 -17.00 -16.64 -0.55
CA PRO A 14 -16.34 -17.01 0.69
C PRO A 14 -16.17 -15.79 1.60
N HIS A 15 -16.40 -15.98 2.89
CA HIS A 15 -16.15 -14.95 3.89
C HIS A 15 -14.65 -14.71 4.01
N LEU A 16 -14.15 -13.65 3.36
CA LEU A 16 -12.77 -13.22 3.51
C LEU A 16 -12.60 -12.52 4.87
N LYS A 17 -11.57 -12.91 5.61
CA LYS A 17 -11.18 -12.27 6.87
C LYS A 17 -10.78 -10.82 6.57
N ARG A 18 -11.58 -9.87 7.07
CA ARG A 18 -11.33 -8.44 6.87
C ARG A 18 -10.29 -7.94 7.87
N ASP A 19 -9.30 -7.24 7.36
CA ASP A 19 -8.30 -6.52 8.16
C ASP A 19 -8.90 -5.18 8.59
N SER A 20 -8.88 -4.89 9.90
CA SER A 20 -9.46 -3.66 10.43
C SER A 20 -8.77 -2.41 9.89
N ARG A 21 -7.45 -2.45 9.64
CA ARG A 21 -6.70 -1.31 9.10
C ARG A 21 -7.03 -1.05 7.64
N ALA A 22 -7.22 -2.09 6.84
CA ALA A 22 -7.68 -1.94 5.47
C ALA A 22 -9.08 -1.29 5.41
N VAL A 23 -9.99 -1.68 6.30
CA VAL A 23 -11.33 -1.08 6.40
C VAL A 23 -11.25 0.38 6.84
N GLU A 24 -10.37 0.71 7.79
CA GLU A 24 -10.14 2.09 8.22
C GLU A 24 -9.63 2.95 7.04
N LEU A 25 -8.67 2.44 6.27
CA LEU A 25 -8.16 3.12 5.08
C LEU A 25 -9.24 3.29 4.00
N GLN A 26 -10.08 2.27 3.77
CA GLN A 26 -11.21 2.37 2.84
C GLN A 26 -12.16 3.52 3.22
N LYS A 27 -12.53 3.63 4.50
CA LYS A 27 -13.38 4.74 4.98
C LYS A 27 -12.72 6.10 4.81
N ARG A 28 -11.40 6.17 4.95
CA ARG A 28 -10.64 7.41 4.71
C ARG A 28 -10.64 7.79 3.22
N LEU A 29 -10.44 6.82 2.33
CA LEU A 29 -10.55 7.02 0.88
C LEU A 29 -11.95 7.50 0.48
N GLU A 30 -13.00 6.90 1.04
CA GLU A 30 -14.39 7.33 0.83
C GLU A 30 -14.61 8.77 1.33
N GLY A 31 -14.13 9.08 2.54
CA GLY A 31 -14.13 10.44 3.05
C GLY A 31 -13.40 11.42 2.13
N ALA A 32 -12.36 10.94 1.41
CA ALA A 32 -11.59 11.77 0.49
C ALA A 32 -12.30 12.15 -0.78
N LEU A 33 -13.09 11.22 -1.31
CA LEU A 33 -14.00 11.48 -2.41
C LEU A 33 -15.08 12.50 -2.02
N GLU A 34 -15.46 12.50 -0.73
CA GLU A 34 -16.44 13.44 -0.16
C GLU A 34 -15.82 14.78 0.30
N ASN A 35 -14.55 15.04 0.01
CA ASN A 35 -13.80 16.23 0.46
C ASN A 35 -13.79 16.44 1.99
N LYS A 36 -13.90 15.37 2.77
CA LYS A 36 -13.66 15.40 4.23
C LYS A 36 -12.14 15.46 4.47
N LEU A 37 -11.68 15.99 5.60
CA LEU A 37 -10.25 16.20 5.86
C LEU A 37 -9.50 14.91 6.24
N PHE A 38 -8.29 14.72 5.69
CA PHE A 38 -7.29 13.69 6.07
C PHE A 38 -6.12 14.39 6.78
N TRP A 39 -6.15 14.42 8.10
CA TRP A 39 -5.20 15.21 8.90
C TRP A 39 -3.93 14.47 9.29
N ASP A 40 -3.89 13.16 9.04
CA ASP A 40 -2.85 12.24 9.52
C ASP A 40 -1.67 12.08 8.54
N VAL A 41 -1.76 12.72 7.38
CA VAL A 41 -0.69 12.83 6.39
C VAL A 41 -0.58 14.27 5.90
N PRO A 42 0.63 14.80 5.65
CA PRO A 42 0.85 16.20 5.31
C PRO A 42 0.52 16.52 3.83
N VAL A 43 -0.68 16.15 3.39
CA VAL A 43 -1.20 16.36 2.03
C VAL A 43 -2.22 17.49 2.02
N ARG A 44 -2.27 18.28 0.94
CA ARG A 44 -3.09 19.51 0.89
C ARG A 44 -4.46 19.30 0.25
N THR A 45 -4.58 18.29 -0.61
CA THR A 45 -5.79 18.01 -1.38
C THR A 45 -6.09 16.51 -1.37
N SER A 46 -7.35 16.13 -1.66
CA SER A 46 -7.70 14.72 -1.86
C SER A 46 -6.88 14.08 -2.99
N LEU A 47 -6.55 14.85 -4.03
CA LEU A 47 -5.71 14.38 -5.13
C LEU A 47 -4.30 14.02 -4.63
N ASP A 48 -3.67 14.90 -3.85
CA ASP A 48 -2.35 14.63 -3.25
C ASP A 48 -2.38 13.38 -2.34
N PHE A 49 -3.50 13.16 -1.66
CA PHE A 49 -3.71 11.97 -0.83
C PHE A 49 -3.79 10.70 -1.67
N PHE A 50 -4.56 10.71 -2.76
CA PHE A 50 -4.65 9.56 -3.68
C PHE A 50 -3.30 9.28 -4.35
N ASP A 51 -2.56 10.30 -4.74
CA ASP A 51 -1.21 10.17 -5.30
C ASP A 51 -0.27 9.53 -4.27
N LEU A 52 -0.33 9.94 -3.00
CA LEU A 52 0.48 9.35 -1.94
C LEU A 52 0.17 7.86 -1.73
N ILE A 53 -1.12 7.50 -1.73
CA ILE A 53 -1.56 6.12 -1.58
C ILE A 53 -1.13 5.28 -2.79
N HIS A 54 -1.33 5.79 -3.99
CA HIS A 54 -0.88 5.16 -5.23
C HIS A 54 0.63 4.89 -5.21
N ASP A 55 1.42 5.88 -4.79
CA ASP A 55 2.87 5.74 -4.71
C ASP A 55 3.30 4.70 -3.65
N CYS A 56 2.61 4.68 -2.51
CA CYS A 56 2.80 3.68 -1.45
C CYS A 56 2.42 2.26 -1.92
N THR A 57 1.31 2.08 -2.64
CA THR A 57 0.89 0.77 -3.16
C THR A 57 1.83 0.27 -4.24
N ARG A 58 2.40 1.16 -5.05
CA ARG A 58 3.48 0.80 -6.00
C ARG A 58 4.74 0.32 -5.29
N ALA A 59 5.16 0.99 -4.21
CA ALA A 59 6.29 0.54 -3.40
C ALA A 59 6.05 -0.83 -2.73
N LEU A 60 4.79 -1.18 -2.48
CA LEU A 60 4.37 -2.48 -1.97
C LEU A 60 4.28 -3.60 -3.02
N GLY A 61 4.52 -3.31 -4.31
CA GLY A 61 4.39 -4.27 -5.41
C GLY A 61 5.19 -5.56 -5.23
N THR A 62 4.87 -6.65 -5.92
CA THR A 62 5.49 -7.97 -5.64
C THR A 62 6.65 -8.33 -6.58
N ARG A 63 7.04 -7.44 -7.51
CA ARG A 63 7.95 -7.76 -8.62
C ARG A 63 9.36 -8.17 -8.19
N TYR A 64 9.83 -7.72 -7.05
CA TYR A 64 11.22 -7.92 -6.64
C TYR A 64 11.32 -8.37 -5.17
N GLU A 65 12.40 -9.09 -4.86
CA GLU A 65 12.65 -9.62 -3.51
C GLU A 65 12.72 -8.54 -2.43
N ARG A 66 13.24 -7.34 -2.71
CA ARG A 66 13.25 -6.27 -1.69
C ARG A 66 11.83 -5.81 -1.37
N ASN A 67 10.88 -5.81 -2.31
CA ASN A 67 9.50 -5.48 -1.97
C ASN A 67 8.85 -6.55 -1.08
N LYS A 68 9.22 -7.83 -1.26
CA LYS A 68 8.84 -8.89 -0.33
C LYS A 68 9.42 -8.61 1.05
N ALA A 69 10.71 -8.28 1.15
CA ALA A 69 11.35 -7.87 2.40
C ALA A 69 10.67 -6.64 3.03
N PHE A 70 10.19 -5.70 2.23
CA PHE A 70 9.42 -4.55 2.69
C PHE A 70 8.08 -4.94 3.31
N ARG A 71 7.31 -5.84 2.66
CA ARG A 71 6.09 -6.41 3.25
C ARG A 71 6.38 -7.19 4.54
N THR A 72 7.47 -7.96 4.56
CA THR A 72 7.94 -8.64 5.78
C THR A 72 8.22 -7.64 6.89
N ALA A 73 8.97 -6.58 6.61
CA ALA A 73 9.29 -5.54 7.58
C ALA A 73 8.02 -4.85 8.13
N ILE A 74 6.99 -4.65 7.30
CA ILE A 74 5.70 -4.11 7.76
C ILE A 74 5.02 -5.08 8.72
N CYS A 75 4.95 -6.37 8.39
CA CYS A 75 4.40 -7.38 9.28
C CYS A 75 5.11 -7.42 10.64
N GLU A 76 6.45 -7.28 10.63
CA GLU A 76 7.27 -7.33 11.84
C GLU A 76 7.18 -6.04 12.68
N LEU A 77 7.16 -4.87 12.05
CA LEU A 77 7.28 -3.58 12.75
C LEU A 77 5.94 -2.88 13.00
N ALA A 78 4.97 -3.04 12.09
CA ALA A 78 3.66 -2.38 12.13
C ALA A 78 2.50 -3.39 12.29
N GLY A 79 2.84 -4.66 12.50
CA GLY A 79 1.90 -5.78 12.58
C GLY A 79 1.37 -6.20 11.21
N GLY A 80 0.60 -7.28 11.17
CA GLY A 80 0.12 -7.87 9.91
C GLY A 80 0.02 -9.38 10.03
N SER A 81 -0.50 -10.01 8.99
CA SER A 81 -0.49 -11.47 8.86
C SER A 81 0.68 -11.86 7.94
N PRO A 82 1.71 -12.57 8.43
CA PRO A 82 2.80 -13.07 7.60
C PRO A 82 2.32 -13.95 6.44
N ASP A 83 1.19 -14.65 6.62
CA ASP A 83 0.56 -15.50 5.60
C ASP A 83 0.08 -14.71 4.38
N TRP A 84 0.05 -13.37 4.43
CA TRP A 84 -0.28 -12.51 3.30
C TRP A 84 0.92 -12.13 2.44
N ILE A 85 2.13 -12.57 2.81
CA ILE A 85 3.34 -12.33 2.03
C ILE A 85 3.42 -13.39 0.94
N PHE A 86 2.90 -13.04 -0.25
CA PHE A 86 2.91 -13.96 -1.38
C PHE A 86 4.30 -14.25 -1.94
N PRO A 87 4.51 -15.48 -2.48
CA PRO A 87 5.68 -15.80 -3.29
C PRO A 87 5.69 -15.00 -4.61
N THR A 88 6.88 -14.81 -5.15
CA THR A 88 7.26 -13.79 -6.14
C THR A 88 6.79 -14.06 -7.58
N GLU A 89 5.89 -15.02 -7.82
CA GLU A 89 5.76 -15.62 -9.16
C GLU A 89 4.71 -15.00 -10.09
N TYR A 90 3.70 -14.28 -9.57
CA TYR A 90 2.70 -13.63 -10.42
C TYR A 90 2.26 -12.28 -9.84
N TYR A 91 2.36 -11.22 -10.64
CA TYR A 91 1.77 -9.92 -10.30
C TYR A 91 0.60 -9.62 -11.23
N PRO A 92 -0.64 -9.65 -10.72
CA PRO A 92 -1.74 -9.06 -11.46
C PRO A 92 -1.53 -7.54 -11.52
N GLN A 93 -1.83 -6.93 -12.67
CA GLN A 93 -1.98 -5.47 -12.75
C GLN A 93 -3.01 -5.04 -11.70
N MET A 94 -2.91 -3.84 -11.11
CA MET A 94 -3.85 -3.41 -10.05
C MET A 94 -5.32 -3.53 -10.49
N GLU A 95 -5.55 -3.27 -11.78
CA GLU A 95 -6.79 -3.36 -12.52
C GLU A 95 -7.32 -4.81 -12.62
N THR A 96 -6.44 -5.82 -12.62
CA THR A 96 -6.77 -7.24 -12.74
C THR A 96 -6.57 -8.05 -11.44
N MET A 97 -6.13 -7.41 -10.35
CA MET A 97 -6.00 -8.06 -9.04
C MET A 97 -7.34 -8.55 -8.50
N GLU A 98 -7.34 -9.78 -7.98
CA GLU A 98 -8.47 -10.30 -7.21
C GLU A 98 -8.70 -9.49 -5.92
N CYS A 99 -9.92 -9.54 -5.41
CA CYS A 99 -10.33 -8.79 -4.22
C CYS A 99 -9.45 -9.05 -3.00
N LEU A 100 -8.96 -10.28 -2.82
CA LEU A 100 -8.08 -10.64 -1.69
C LEU A 100 -6.76 -9.87 -1.76
N TYR A 101 -6.09 -9.85 -2.92
CA TYR A 101 -4.83 -9.14 -3.12
C TYR A 101 -4.98 -7.63 -2.92
N ARG A 102 -6.07 -7.05 -3.45
CA ARG A 102 -6.38 -5.63 -3.23
C ARG A 102 -6.55 -5.32 -1.74
N HIS A 103 -7.31 -6.15 -1.02
CA HIS A 103 -7.52 -6.00 0.41
C HIS A 103 -6.20 -6.10 1.19
N GLN A 104 -5.29 -7.00 0.83
CA GLN A 104 -3.99 -7.13 1.49
C GLN A 104 -3.08 -5.95 1.20
N LEU A 105 -3.04 -5.45 -0.04
CA LEU A 105 -2.30 -4.21 -0.37
C LEU A 105 -2.83 -3.03 0.42
N MET A 106 -4.15 -2.89 0.54
CA MET A 106 -4.77 -1.88 1.40
C MET A 106 -4.37 -2.04 2.87
N ALA A 107 -4.31 -3.28 3.36
CA ALA A 107 -3.89 -3.57 4.73
C ALA A 107 -2.43 -3.15 4.99
N PHE A 108 -1.52 -3.41 4.05
CA PHE A 108 -0.13 -2.96 4.13
C PHE A 108 -0.02 -1.44 4.04
N ALA A 109 -0.71 -0.82 3.08
CA ALA A 109 -0.70 0.64 2.91
C ALA A 109 -1.23 1.34 4.16
N ALA A 110 -2.33 0.84 4.75
CA ALA A 110 -2.91 1.41 5.96
C ALA A 110 -1.93 1.42 7.13
N ARG A 111 -1.11 0.38 7.27
CA ARG A 111 -0.10 0.27 8.33
C ARG A 111 1.06 1.25 8.11
N ILE A 112 1.52 1.40 6.87
CA ILE A 112 2.54 2.40 6.53
C ILE A 112 2.04 3.81 6.84
N LEU A 113 0.79 4.10 6.48
CA LEU A 113 0.21 5.44 6.62
C LEU A 113 -0.17 5.79 8.07
N ALA A 114 -0.39 4.80 8.94
CA ALA A 114 -0.84 5.03 10.31
C ALA A 114 0.07 5.94 11.16
N ASN A 115 1.37 5.99 10.84
CA ASN A 115 2.35 6.89 11.47
C ASN A 115 3.30 7.42 10.41
N TRP A 116 2.73 7.96 9.33
CA TRP A 116 3.50 8.53 8.23
C TRP A 116 4.37 9.72 8.70
N PRO A 117 5.64 9.85 8.25
CA PRO A 117 6.38 8.96 7.34
C PRO A 117 7.21 7.88 8.05
N TRP A 118 7.19 7.85 9.38
CA TRP A 118 8.16 7.09 10.18
C TRP A 118 8.05 5.57 9.99
N THR A 119 6.83 5.04 9.91
CA THR A 119 6.64 3.60 9.63
C THR A 119 7.18 3.22 8.25
N PHE A 120 6.93 4.05 7.23
CA PHE A 120 7.48 3.86 5.90
C PHE A 120 9.01 3.80 5.94
N ILE A 121 9.63 4.80 6.55
CA ILE A 121 11.09 4.92 6.63
C ILE A 121 11.70 3.72 7.34
N ALA A 122 11.14 3.32 8.49
CA ALA A 122 11.64 2.17 9.26
C ALA A 122 11.56 0.87 8.46
N CYS A 123 10.42 0.60 7.82
CA CYS A 123 10.22 -0.60 7.02
C CYS A 123 11.10 -0.59 5.77
N ALA A 124 11.20 0.54 5.06
CA ALA A 124 11.99 0.69 3.85
C ALA A 124 13.49 0.55 4.15
N THR A 125 13.95 1.12 5.27
CA THR A 125 15.34 0.98 5.73
C THR A 125 15.67 -0.47 6.03
N ARG A 126 14.78 -1.19 6.74
CA ARG A 126 14.92 -2.62 7.06
C ARG A 126 14.93 -3.50 5.82
N ALA A 127 14.15 -3.16 4.80
CA ALA A 127 14.05 -3.87 3.53
C ALA A 127 15.15 -3.53 2.51
N ASP A 128 16.13 -2.72 2.93
CA ASP A 128 17.18 -2.20 2.08
C ASP A 128 16.70 -1.44 0.84
N PHE A 129 15.66 -0.61 0.99
CA PHE A 129 15.25 0.30 -0.07
C PHE A 129 16.22 1.47 -0.19
N SER A 130 16.51 1.85 -1.43
CA SER A 130 17.12 3.12 -1.81
C SER A 130 16.21 3.87 -2.76
N THR A 131 16.36 5.18 -2.89
CA THR A 131 15.63 5.97 -3.89
C THR A 131 15.81 5.43 -5.31
N GLY A 132 17.04 5.11 -5.69
CA GLY A 132 17.34 4.53 -7.00
C GLY A 132 16.63 3.20 -7.25
N TYR A 133 16.43 2.40 -6.19
CA TYR A 133 15.66 1.18 -6.27
C TYR A 133 14.15 1.44 -6.42
N ILE A 134 13.58 2.28 -5.54
CA ILE A 134 12.13 2.59 -5.54
C ILE A 134 11.70 3.22 -6.85
N PHE A 135 12.51 4.14 -7.40
CA PHE A 135 12.18 4.92 -8.59
C PHE A 135 12.72 4.32 -9.89
N ARG A 136 13.28 3.10 -9.85
CA ARG A 136 13.85 2.46 -11.05
C ARG A 136 12.81 2.31 -12.17
N ASP A 137 11.61 1.86 -11.80
CA ASP A 137 10.59 1.46 -12.76
C ASP A 137 9.50 2.53 -12.97
N TRP A 138 9.49 3.59 -12.16
CA TRP A 138 8.42 4.60 -12.20
C TRP A 138 8.82 5.89 -11.46
N LYS A 139 8.18 7.00 -11.83
CA LYS A 139 8.37 8.29 -11.17
C LYS A 139 7.24 8.54 -10.17
N PRO A 140 7.55 8.98 -8.93
CA PRO A 140 6.53 9.29 -7.92
C PRO A 140 5.64 10.43 -8.39
N THR A 141 4.33 10.24 -8.20
CA THR A 141 3.29 11.22 -8.50
C THR A 141 3.09 12.16 -7.32
N SER A 142 3.20 11.64 -6.10
CA SER A 142 3.11 12.40 -4.86
C SER A 142 4.40 13.15 -4.57
N SER A 143 4.26 14.47 -4.39
CA SER A 143 5.34 15.33 -3.91
C SER A 143 5.82 14.92 -2.51
N GLU A 144 4.91 14.50 -1.64
CA GLU A 144 5.23 14.06 -0.28
C GLU A 144 5.99 12.73 -0.28
N PHE A 145 5.55 11.75 -1.08
CA PHE A 145 6.27 10.48 -1.21
C PHE A 145 7.69 10.69 -1.72
N ARG A 146 7.84 11.51 -2.77
CA ARG A 146 9.14 11.88 -3.34
C ARG A 146 10.04 12.50 -2.27
N ARG A 147 9.54 13.52 -1.56
CA ARG A 147 10.27 14.23 -0.51
C ARG A 147 10.77 13.26 0.57
N VAL A 148 9.91 12.36 1.06
CA VAL A 148 10.26 11.38 2.10
C VAL A 148 11.32 10.41 1.59
N ALA A 149 11.14 9.83 0.41
CA ALA A 149 12.11 8.89 -0.15
C ALA A 149 13.47 9.56 -0.38
N GLU A 150 13.51 10.75 -0.98
CA GLU A 150 14.74 11.50 -1.24
C GLU A 150 15.45 11.95 0.04
N THR A 151 14.70 12.32 1.08
CA THR A 151 15.29 12.77 2.34
C THR A 151 15.90 11.60 3.12
N PHE A 152 15.20 10.46 3.19
CA PHE A 152 15.54 9.40 4.15
C PHE A 152 16.13 8.14 3.54
N LEU A 153 15.97 7.92 2.22
CA LEU A 153 16.40 6.69 1.54
C LEU A 153 17.50 6.94 0.49
N ALA A 154 17.96 8.19 0.33
CA ALA A 154 19.04 8.53 -0.59
C ALA A 154 20.45 8.23 -0.04
N TYR A 155 20.62 8.17 1.29
CA TYR A 155 21.91 8.00 1.96
C TYR A 155 22.22 6.54 2.35
N LYS A 156 22.26 5.65 1.36
CA LYS A 156 22.85 4.31 1.55
C LYS A 156 24.06 4.16 0.63
N THR A 157 25.23 4.53 1.16
CA THR A 157 26.56 4.13 0.67
C THR A 157 26.87 2.71 1.08
#